data_AF-A0AAW7SX51-F1
#
_entry.id   AF-A0AAW7SX51-F1
#
_cell.length_a   1.000
_cell.length_b   1.000
_cell.length_c   1.000
_cell.angle_alpha   90.00
_cell.angle_beta   90.00
_cell.angle_gamma   90.00
#
_symmetry.space_group_name_H-M   'P 1'
#
loop_
_entity.id
_entity.type
_entity.pdbx_description
1 polymer ?
#
loop_
_entity_poly.entity_id
_entity_poly.type
_entity_poly.pdbx_seq_one_letter_code
_entity_poly.pdbx_strand_id
1 'polypeptide(L)'
;MIDESQRDADSGDAHARADAIREGAVRWLLWLRTGETTEHELDAFRRWRAQSDEHARTVRELIWMWAVLAAIGGPERGGSTRTH
;
A
#
# COMPACT_ATOMS: atom_id res chain seq x y z
N MET A 1 20.61 -30.26 17.26
CA MET A 1 20.30 -30.00 15.85
C MET A 1 18.98 -29.26 15.86
N ILE A 2 19.02 -27.93 15.79
CA ILE A 2 17.80 -27.12 15.83
C ILE A 2 17.23 -27.14 14.42
N ASP A 3 16.05 -27.75 14.37
CA ASP A 3 15.15 -28.10 13.29
C ASP A 3 15.03 -27.08 12.14
N GLU A 4 15.58 -27.41 10.98
CA GLU A 4 15.43 -26.62 9.74
C GLU A 4 13.95 -26.59 9.27
N SER A 5 13.17 -27.63 9.60
CA SER A 5 11.72 -27.68 9.33
C SER A 5 10.93 -26.61 10.09
N GLN A 6 11.30 -26.32 11.34
CA GLN A 6 10.65 -25.30 12.16
C GLN A 6 10.94 -23.88 11.67
N ARG A 7 12.11 -23.66 11.04
CA ARG A 7 12.46 -22.38 10.42
C ARG A 7 11.69 -22.14 9.12
N ASP A 8 11.50 -23.18 8.32
CA ASP A 8 10.73 -23.06 7.07
C ASP A 8 9.24 -22.80 7.33
N ALA A 9 8.66 -23.42 8.38
CA ALA A 9 7.29 -23.16 8.81
C ALA A 9 7.09 -21.73 9.34
N ASP A 10 7.97 -21.26 10.22
CA ASP A 10 7.96 -19.89 10.75
C ASP A 10 8.12 -18.84 9.62
N SER A 11 8.96 -19.15 8.63
CA SER A 11 9.13 -18.32 7.44
C SER A 11 7.86 -18.31 6.57
N GLY A 12 7.20 -19.46 6.39
CA GLY A 12 5.94 -19.56 5.65
C GLY A 12 4.81 -18.73 6.28
N ASP A 13 4.66 -18.79 7.61
CA ASP A 13 3.67 -18.01 8.35
C ASP A 13 3.96 -16.50 8.29
N ALA A 14 5.25 -16.12 8.35
CA ALA A 14 5.67 -14.72 8.19
C ALA A 14 5.35 -14.19 6.78
N HIS A 15 5.57 -14.99 5.73
CA HIS A 15 5.22 -14.61 4.36
C HIS A 15 3.71 -14.46 4.17
N ALA A 16 2.91 -15.41 4.67
CA ALA A 16 1.45 -15.33 4.61
C ALA A 16 0.91 -14.09 5.34
N ARG A 17 1.51 -13.74 6.47
CA ARG A 17 1.17 -12.51 7.21
C ARG A 17 1.52 -11.25 6.43
N ALA A 18 2.71 -11.17 5.86
CA ALA A 18 3.14 -10.03 5.04
C ALA A 18 2.22 -9.83 3.82
N ASP A 19 1.80 -10.93 3.18
CA ASP A 19 0.87 -10.89 2.06
C ASP A 19 -0.52 -10.41 2.49
N ALA A 20 -1.05 -10.88 3.62
CA ALA A 20 -2.33 -10.39 4.16
C ALA A 20 -2.29 -8.89 4.45
N ILE A 21 -1.18 -8.37 4.97
CA ILE A 21 -0.98 -6.94 5.23
C ILE A 21 -0.91 -6.15 3.93
N ARG A 22 -0.21 -6.68 2.91
CA ARG A 22 -0.12 -6.08 1.57
C ARG A 22 -1.49 -6.01 0.90
N GLU A 23 -2.25 -7.10 0.91
CA GLU A 23 -3.61 -7.13 0.37
C GLU A 23 -4.52 -6.14 1.10
N GLY A 24 -4.45 -6.08 2.43
CA GLY A 24 -5.18 -5.10 3.24
C GLY A 24 -4.85 -3.65 2.86
N ALA A 25 -3.56 -3.33 2.67
CA ALA A 25 -3.12 -2.01 2.26
C ALA A 25 -3.66 -1.61 0.88
N VAL A 26 -3.60 -2.53 -0.09
CA VAL A 26 -4.12 -2.31 -1.44
C VAL A 26 -5.63 -2.10 -1.41
N ARG A 27 -6.37 -2.92 -0.66
CA ARG A 27 -7.82 -2.80 -0.52
C ARG A 27 -8.21 -1.45 0.07
N TRP A 28 -7.53 -1.02 1.14
CA TRP A 28 -7.76 0.30 1.73
C TRP A 28 -7.44 1.43 0.76
N LEU A 29 -6.35 1.35 0.00
CA LEU A 29 -5.99 2.39 -0.95
C LEU A 29 -7.01 2.50 -2.10
N LEU A 30 -7.50 1.37 -2.62
CA LEU A 30 -8.56 1.37 -3.64
C LEU A 30 -9.85 1.97 -3.09
N TRP A 31 -10.24 1.58 -1.86
CA TRP A 31 -11.43 2.10 -1.20
C TRP A 31 -11.35 3.61 -0.92
N LEU A 32 -10.20 4.11 -0.47
CA LEU A 32 -9.99 5.55 -0.25
C LEU A 32 -10.04 6.37 -1.55
N ARG A 33 -9.81 5.71 -2.69
CA ARG A 33 -9.68 6.36 -3.99
C ARG A 33 -11.00 6.46 -4.75
N THR A 34 -11.99 5.65 -4.43
CA THR A 34 -13.32 5.74 -5.07
C THR A 34 -14.04 7.05 -4.72
N GLY A 35 -13.55 7.81 -3.74
CA GLY A 35 -14.01 9.17 -3.43
C GLY A 35 -15.25 9.22 -2.54
N GLU A 36 -15.86 8.07 -2.23
CA GLU A 36 -16.99 7.96 -1.28
C GLU A 36 -16.52 7.76 0.18
N THR A 37 -15.26 8.12 0.40
CA THR A 37 -14.52 8.38 1.63
C THR A 37 -15.25 8.95 2.85
N THR A 38 -15.96 8.21 3.71
CA THR A 38 -16.49 8.81 4.95
C THR A 38 -15.39 9.03 6.01
N GLU A 39 -15.60 9.98 6.93
CA GLU A 39 -14.68 10.20 8.07
C GLU A 39 -14.53 8.95 8.94
N HIS A 40 -15.60 8.16 9.07
CA HIS A 40 -15.59 6.90 9.80
C HIS A 40 -14.63 5.87 9.20
N GLU A 41 -14.61 5.78 7.87
CA GLU A 41 -13.73 4.87 7.13
C GLU A 41 -12.27 5.34 7.15
N LEU A 42 -12.04 6.65 7.14
CA LEU A 42 -10.71 7.23 7.37
C LEU A 42 -10.18 6.88 8.77
N ASP A 43 -11.03 6.92 9.79
CA ASP A 43 -10.64 6.50 11.14
C ASP A 43 -10.45 4.99 11.25
N ALA A 44 -11.26 4.17 10.56
CA ALA A 44 -11.04 2.74 10.47
C ALA A 44 -9.69 2.41 9.80
N PHE A 45 -9.33 3.13 8.74
CA PHE A 45 -8.02 3.02 8.11
C PHE A 45 -6.88 3.43 9.06
N ARG A 46 -7.03 4.53 9.81
CA ARG A 46 -6.03 4.97 10.81
C ARG A 46 -5.82 3.91 11.89
N ARG A 47 -6.90 3.32 12.41
CA ARG A 47 -6.82 2.23 13.39
C ARG A 47 -6.16 1.00 12.80
N TRP A 48 -6.48 0.63 11.56
CA TRP A 48 -5.85 -0.48 10.86
C TRP A 48 -4.35 -0.26 10.67
N ARG A 49 -3.94 0.93 10.21
CA ARG A 49 -2.54 1.31 10.05
C ARG A 49 -1.76 1.30 11.38
N ALA A 50 -2.42 1.62 12.48
CA ALA A 50 -1.81 1.66 13.81
C ALA A 50 -1.68 0.27 14.48
N GLN A 51 -2.14 -0.81 13.85
CA GLN A 51 -2.05 -2.16 14.44
C GLN A 51 -0.62 -2.68 14.56
N SER A 52 0.28 -2.28 13.65
CA SER A 52 1.68 -2.70 13.67
C SER A 52 2.54 -1.77 12.79
N ASP A 53 3.82 -1.65 13.12
CA ASP A 53 4.81 -0.95 12.28
C ASP A 53 4.87 -1.50 10.86
N GLU A 54 4.61 -2.81 10.69
CA GLU A 54 4.54 -3.44 9.38
C GLU A 54 3.39 -2.86 8.54
N HIS A 55 2.21 -2.65 9.13
CA HIS A 55 1.07 -2.03 8.45
C HIS A 55 1.41 -0.58 8.05
N ALA A 56 2.02 0.18 8.95
CA ALA A 56 2.45 1.55 8.68
C ALA A 56 3.50 1.62 7.57
N ARG A 57 4.45 0.68 7.54
CA ARG A 57 5.48 0.58 6.51
C ARG A 57 4.89 0.22 5.15
N THR A 58 4.05 -0.81 5.08
CA THR A 58 3.40 -1.22 3.83
C THR A 58 2.56 -0.11 3.22
N VAL A 59 1.80 0.63 4.04
CA VAL A 59 1.05 1.81 3.58
C VAL A 59 1.97 2.88 3.00
N ARG A 60 3.09 3.17 3.67
CA ARG A 60 4.05 4.18 3.21
C ARG A 60 4.68 3.79 1.88
N GLU A 61 5.10 2.53 1.74
CA GLU A 61 5.67 1.99 0.51
C GLU A 61 4.66 2.04 -0.65
N LEU A 62 3.40 1.68 -0.37
CA LEU A 62 2.33 1.70 -1.36
C LEU A 62 2.00 3.13 -1.82
N ILE A 63 1.93 4.10 -0.90
CA ILE A 63 1.73 5.53 -1.23
C ILE A 63 2.89 6.05 -2.07
N TRP A 64 4.13 5.68 -1.74
CA TRP A 64 5.31 6.10 -2.49
C TRP A 64 5.31 5.52 -3.91
N MET A 65 5.05 4.21 -4.06
CA MET A 65 4.93 3.57 -5.37
C MET A 65 3.83 4.23 -6.20
N TRP A 66 2.70 4.58 -5.57
CA TRP A 66 1.61 5.26 -6.24
C TRP A 66 2.00 6.68 -6.71
N ALA A 67 2.71 7.44 -5.88
CA ALA A 67 3.24 8.75 -6.26
C ALA A 67 4.24 8.67 -7.43
N VAL A 68 5.08 7.63 -7.45
CA VAL A 68 6.00 7.36 -8.56
C VAL A 68 5.23 7.03 -9.85
N LEU A 69 4.22 6.15 -9.79
CA LEU A 69 3.38 5.82 -10.94
C LEU A 69 2.63 7.06 -11.46
N ALA A 70 2.11 7.91 -10.56
CA ALA A 70 1.45 9.16 -10.94
C ALA A 70 2.43 10.16 -11.59
N ALA A 71 3.70 10.19 -11.15
CA ALA A 71 4.73 11.03 -11.76
C ALA A 71 5.15 10.54 -13.15
N ILE A 72 5.18 9.21 -13.36
CA ILE A 72 5.49 8.59 -14.66
C ILE A 72 4.29 8.71 -15.62
N GLY A 73 3.07 8.62 -15.11
CA GLY A 73 1.82 8.77 -15.87
C GLY A 73 1.30 10.21 -15.96
N GLY A 74 2.09 11.21 -15.56
CA GLY A 74 1.70 12.62 -15.64
C GLY A 74 1.42 13.04 -17.08
N PRO A 75 0.40 13.90 -17.32
CA PRO A 75 0.07 14.36 -18.66
C PRO A 75 1.32 14.97 -19.26
N GLU A 76 1.59 14.61 -20.52
CA GLU A 76 2.70 15.13 -21.28
C GLU A 76 2.92 16.61 -20.95
N ARG A 77 4.13 16.96 -20.50
CA ARG A 77 4.62 18.34 -20.51
C ARG A 77 4.84 18.78 -21.97
N GLY A 78 3.79 18.71 -22.78
CA GLY A 78 3.71 19.07 -24.19
C GLY A 78 2.66 20.16 -24.39
N GLY A 79 2.55 21.10 -23.45
CA GLY A 79 1.80 22.32 -23.67
C GLY A 79 2.49 23.19 -24.71
N SER A 80 1.91 23.22 -25.91
CA SER A 80 1.77 24.41 -26.74
C SER A 80 3.07 25.12 -27.18
N THR A 81 3.63 24.69 -28.32
CA THR A 81 4.11 25.70 -29.28
C THR A 81 2.91 26.22 -30.07
N ARG A 82 2.36 27.31 -29.53
CA ARG A 82 1.73 28.40 -30.28
C ARG A 82 2.33 28.54 -31.68
N THR A 83 1.51 28.44 -32.72
CA THR A 83 1.75 29.14 -34.00
C THR A 83 0.44 29.74 -34.47
N HIS A 84 0.60 30.98 -34.89
CA HIS A 84 -0.38 32.03 -35.15
C HIS A 84 -0.90 31.98 -36.59
#